data_AF-I3CIC0-F1
#
_entry.id   AF-I3CIC0-F1
#
_cell.length_a   1.000
_cell.length_b   1.000
_cell.length_c   1.000
_cell.angle_alpha   90.00
_cell.angle_beta   90.00
_cell.angle_gamma   90.00
#
_symmetry.space_group_name_H-M   'P 1'
#
loop_
_entity.id
_entity.type
_entity.pdbx_description
1 polymer ?
#
loop_
_entity_poly.entity_id
_entity_poly.type
_entity_poly.pdbx_seq_one_letter_code
_entity_poly.pdbx_strand_id
1 'polypeptide(L)'
;MGNSYFGKDERLTQPPTVRNILYKVHIKPRYPKADVKRWNRAVLDGKIPTSDHILIYTTGIQNENAYLLLDILRPEGHKKLLDFARLEQLAVLAGYFRESY
;
A
#
# COMPACT_ATOMS: atom_id res chain seq x y z
N MET A 1 -18.99 8.73 0.99
CA MET A 1 -19.02 7.29 1.32
C MET A 1 -17.65 6.71 0.95
N GLY A 2 -16.97 6.02 1.87
CA GLY A 2 -15.68 5.39 1.58
C GLY A 2 -15.84 4.02 0.88
N ASN A 3 -14.83 3.59 0.13
CA ASN A 3 -14.82 2.29 -0.52
C ASN A 3 -14.79 1.16 0.54
N SER A 4 -15.65 0.13 0.42
CA SER A 4 -15.72 -0.95 1.40
C SER A 4 -14.50 -1.88 1.39
N TYR A 5 -13.67 -1.82 0.35
CA TYR A 5 -12.54 -2.72 0.10
C TYR A 5 -11.17 -2.04 0.19
N PHE A 6 -11.13 -0.71 0.12
CA PHE A 6 -9.89 0.06 0.11
C PHE A 6 -9.93 1.13 1.18
N GLY A 7 -8.80 1.30 1.87
CA GLY A 7 -8.56 2.42 2.77
C GLY A 7 -8.35 3.72 1.99
N LYS A 8 -7.77 4.70 2.67
CA LYS A 8 -7.38 5.96 2.05
C LYS A 8 -6.09 5.76 1.23
N ASP A 9 -6.03 6.37 0.06
CA ASP A 9 -4.79 6.53 -0.68
C ASP A 9 -3.85 7.51 0.05
N GLU A 10 -2.65 7.04 0.36
CA GLU A 10 -1.66 7.79 1.11
C GLU A 10 -0.34 7.81 0.37
N ARG A 11 0.24 9.00 0.21
CA ARG A 11 1.62 9.12 -0.28
C ARG A 11 2.59 8.57 0.77
N LEU A 12 3.53 7.75 0.33
CA LEU A 12 4.67 7.41 1.17
C LEU A 12 5.58 8.63 1.30
N THR A 13 5.99 8.90 2.54
CA THR A 13 6.89 10.01 2.88
C THR A 13 8.26 9.53 3.33
N GLN A 14 8.41 8.22 3.58
CA GLN A 14 9.63 7.58 4.05
C GLN A 14 9.88 6.28 3.26
N PRO A 15 11.15 5.99 2.92
CA PRO A 15 12.30 6.90 3.05
C PRO A 15 12.18 8.15 2.15
N PRO A 16 12.95 9.23 2.35
CA PRO A 16 12.78 10.47 1.58
C PRO A 16 12.87 10.28 0.05
N THR A 17 13.62 9.29 -0.39
CA THR A 17 13.80 8.87 -1.79
C THR A 17 12.52 8.42 -2.47
N VAL A 18 11.53 7.92 -1.73
CA VAL A 18 10.24 7.49 -2.31
C VAL A 18 9.15 8.56 -2.24
N ARG A 19 9.46 9.71 -1.64
CA ARG A 19 8.50 10.80 -1.43
C ARG A 19 7.98 11.30 -2.77
N ASN A 20 6.65 11.41 -2.88
CA ASN A 20 5.94 11.80 -4.11
C ASN A 20 6.11 10.82 -5.29
N ILE A 21 6.72 9.65 -5.08
CA ILE A 21 6.87 8.61 -6.09
C ILE A 21 5.89 7.47 -5.80
N LEU A 22 5.89 6.98 -4.57
CA LEU A 22 5.09 5.83 -4.17
C LEU A 22 3.86 6.24 -3.36
N TYR A 23 2.77 5.54 -3.63
CA TYR A 23 1.53 5.58 -2.88
C TYR A 23 1.29 4.23 -2.22
N LYS A 24 0.57 4.26 -1.10
CA LYS A 24 0.05 3.07 -0.44
C LYS A 24 -1.46 3.20 -0.26
N VAL A 25 -2.14 2.06 -0.30
CA VAL A 25 -3.54 1.95 0.12
C VAL A 25 -3.73 0.63 0.85
N HIS A 26 -4.40 0.66 2.00
CA HIS A 26 -4.78 -0.56 2.70
C HIS A 26 -5.86 -1.28 1.92
N ILE A 27 -5.69 -2.58 1.71
CA ILE A 27 -6.72 -3.42 1.11
C ILE A 27 -7.42 -4.17 2.24
N LYS A 28 -8.76 -4.22 2.19
CA LYS A 28 -9.59 -5.13 2.97
C LYS A 28 -9.98 -6.31 2.09
N PRO A 29 -9.21 -7.40 2.12
CA PRO A 29 -9.46 -8.51 1.23
C PRO A 29 -10.74 -9.28 1.63
N ARG A 30 -11.38 -9.89 0.63
CA ARG A 30 -12.63 -10.63 0.81
C ARG A 30 -12.34 -12.05 1.33
N TYR A 31 -12.18 -12.18 2.64
CA TYR A 31 -11.94 -13.47 3.30
C TYR A 31 -13.24 -14.09 3.85
N PRO A 32 -13.26 -15.43 4.07
CA PRO A 32 -14.34 -16.10 4.80
C PRO A 32 -14.62 -15.42 6.15
N LYS A 33 -15.88 -15.37 6.59
CA LYS A 33 -16.31 -14.68 7.83
C LYS A 33 -15.49 -15.09 9.07
N ALA A 34 -14.99 -16.33 9.11
CA ALA A 34 -14.17 -16.84 10.22
C ALA A 34 -12.82 -16.11 10.32
N ASP A 35 -12.14 -15.89 9.19
CA ASP A 35 -10.84 -15.21 9.13
C ASP A 35 -10.99 -13.70 9.38
N VAL A 36 -12.06 -13.11 8.84
CA VAL A 36 -12.42 -11.70 9.11
C VAL A 36 -12.71 -11.48 10.60
N LYS A 37 -13.33 -12.45 11.30
CA LYS A 37 -13.55 -12.37 12.75
C LYS A 37 -12.23 -12.38 13.53
N ARG A 38 -11.22 -13.15 13.10
CA ARG A 38 -9.90 -13.19 13.74
C ARG A 38 -9.20 -11.83 13.62
N TRP A 39 -9.28 -11.20 12.46
CA TRP A 39 -8.70 -9.89 12.22
C TRP A 39 -9.44 -8.77 12.92
N ASN A 40 -10.77 -8.74 12.84
CA ASN A 40 -11.56 -7.75 13.57
C ASN A 40 -11.28 -7.83 15.07
N ARG A 41 -11.13 -9.04 15.64
CA ARG A 41 -10.76 -9.20 17.04
C ARG A 41 -9.36 -8.69 17.31
N ALA A 42 -8.39 -9.00 16.46
CA ALA A 42 -7.02 -8.49 16.61
C ALA A 42 -6.93 -6.96 16.46
N VAL A 43 -7.78 -6.34 15.64
CA VAL A 43 -7.90 -4.87 15.53
C VAL A 43 -8.58 -4.28 16.77
N LEU A 44 -9.70 -4.88 17.22
CA LEU A 44 -10.43 -4.44 18.42
C LEU A 44 -9.62 -4.62 19.71
N ASP A 45 -8.79 -5.66 19.78
CA ASP A 45 -7.84 -5.91 20.87
C ASP A 45 -6.61 -4.97 20.80
N GLY A 46 -6.56 -4.06 19.82
CA GLY A 46 -5.42 -3.14 19.60
C GLY A 46 -4.14 -3.82 19.10
N LYS A 47 -4.21 -5.07 18.66
CA LYS A 47 -3.05 -5.87 18.24
C LYS A 47 -2.64 -5.65 16.79
N ILE A 48 -3.53 -5.16 15.92
CA ILE A 48 -3.23 -4.90 14.49
C ILE A 48 -3.91 -3.60 14.04
N PRO A 49 -3.25 -2.67 13.32
CA PRO A 49 -3.75 -1.30 13.17
C PRO A 49 -5.02 -1.12 12.34
N THR A 50 -5.17 -1.78 11.18
CA THR A 50 -6.30 -1.45 10.26
C THR A 50 -6.43 -2.39 9.05
N SER A 51 -5.33 -3.01 8.61
CA SER A 51 -5.23 -4.16 7.70
C SER A 51 -3.74 -4.47 7.55
N ASP A 52 -3.35 -5.72 7.39
CA ASP A 52 -1.95 -6.09 7.12
C ASP A 52 -1.64 -6.20 5.62
N HIS A 53 -2.62 -5.95 4.74
CA HIS A 53 -2.46 -5.95 3.29
C HIS A 53 -2.36 -4.51 2.79
N ILE A 54 -1.20 -4.14 2.24
CA ILE A 54 -0.94 -2.80 1.73
C ILE A 54 -0.51 -2.90 0.28
N LEU A 55 -1.28 -2.30 -0.62
CA LEU A 55 -0.90 -2.16 -2.03
C LEU A 55 0.02 -0.96 -2.19
N ILE A 56 1.14 -1.17 -2.87
CA ILE A 56 2.06 -0.12 -3.30
C ILE A 56 1.88 0.11 -4.78
N TYR A 57 1.71 1.38 -5.16
CA TYR A 57 1.50 1.77 -6.56
C TYR A 57 2.09 3.15 -6.84
N THR A 58 2.13 3.52 -8.12
CA THR A 58 2.47 4.88 -8.58
C THR A 58 1.54 5.35 -9.70
N THR A 59 1.62 6.63 -10.05
CA THR A 59 0.88 7.27 -11.15
C THR A 59 1.82 7.87 -12.17
N GLY A 60 1.42 8.03 -13.44
CA GLY A 60 2.19 8.79 -14.44
C GLY A 60 2.46 10.25 -14.03
N ILE A 61 3.49 10.86 -14.60
CA ILE A 61 3.77 12.30 -14.51
C ILE A 61 2.87 13.08 -15.49
N GLN A 62 2.73 12.60 -16.73
CA GLN A 62 1.99 13.33 -17.77
C GLN A 62 0.48 12.99 -17.76
N ASN A 63 0.14 11.79 -17.29
CA ASN A 63 -1.19 11.24 -17.21
C ASN A 63 -1.41 10.64 -15.81
N GLU A 64 -2.07 11.42 -14.95
CA GLU A 64 -2.42 11.01 -13.59
C GLU A 64 -3.40 9.83 -13.52
N ASN A 65 -4.06 9.49 -14.63
CA ASN A 65 -4.93 8.32 -14.74
C ASN A 65 -4.18 7.04 -15.17
N ALA A 66 -2.88 7.14 -15.48
CA ALA A 66 -2.03 5.99 -15.70
C ALA A 66 -1.51 5.49 -14.34
N TYR A 67 -1.80 4.24 -14.00
CA TYR A 67 -1.39 3.63 -12.74
C TYR A 67 -0.51 2.41 -12.99
N LEU A 68 0.51 2.24 -12.15
CA LEU A 68 1.30 1.01 -12.08
C LEU A 68 1.20 0.43 -10.67
N LEU A 69 0.66 -0.78 -10.58
CA LEU A 69 0.67 -1.57 -9.36
C LEU A 69 2.02 -2.26 -9.22
N LEU A 70 2.71 -2.04 -8.10
CA LEU A 70 4.09 -2.48 -7.92
C LEU A 70 4.20 -3.71 -7.02
N ASP A 71 3.49 -3.71 -5.89
CA ASP A 71 3.59 -4.78 -4.91
C ASP A 71 2.38 -4.82 -3.98
N ILE A 72 2.14 -5.98 -3.36
CA ILE A 72 1.20 -6.14 -2.25
C ILE A 72 1.99 -6.62 -1.04
N LEU A 73 2.20 -5.72 -0.08
CA LEU A 73 2.90 -6.01 1.16
C LEU A 73 1.99 -6.82 2.08
N ARG A 74 2.27 -8.11 2.20
CA ARG A 74 1.60 -9.06 3.10
C ARG A 74 2.48 -10.30 3.36
N PRO A 75 2.26 -11.03 4.47
CA PRO A 75 1.59 -10.55 5.69
C PRO A 75 2.41 -9.41 6.34
N GLU A 76 1.83 -8.77 7.37
CA GLU A 76 2.49 -7.72 8.15
C GLU A 76 2.94 -6.50 7.31
N GLY A 77 2.10 -6.01 6.40
CA GLY A 77 2.43 -4.91 5.48
C GLY A 77 3.04 -3.67 6.17
N HIS A 78 2.60 -3.33 7.38
CA HIS A 78 3.18 -2.23 8.16
C HIS A 78 4.65 -2.44 8.54
N LYS A 79 5.06 -3.68 8.88
CA LYS A 79 6.48 -3.97 9.14
C LYS A 79 7.28 -3.92 7.85
N LYS A 80 6.71 -4.41 6.75
CA LYS A 80 7.34 -4.36 5.41
C LYS A 80 7.48 -2.93 4.87
N LEU A 81 6.64 -1.98 5.29
CA LEU A 81 6.82 -0.56 5.01
C LEU A 81 8.07 0.05 5.67
N LEU A 82 8.66 -0.64 6.66
CA LEU A 82 9.92 -0.24 7.28
C LEU A 82 11.15 -0.80 6.55
N ASP A 83 10.95 -1.65 5.53
CA ASP A 83 12.02 -2.13 4.65
C ASP A 83 12.30 -1.08 3.56
N PHE A 84 13.13 -0.11 3.92
CA PHE A 84 13.44 1.03 3.06
C PHE A 84 14.19 0.62 1.79
N ALA A 85 15.06 -0.39 1.86
CA ALA A 85 15.77 -0.89 0.68
C ALA A 85 14.79 -1.45 -0.36
N ARG A 86 13.76 -2.20 0.08
CA ARG A 86 12.69 -2.65 -0.81
C ARG A 86 11.91 -1.49 -1.42
N LEU A 87 11.53 -0.50 -0.61
CA LEU A 87 10.79 0.67 -1.11
C LEU A 87 11.60 1.46 -2.14
N GLU A 88 12.90 1.61 -1.94
CA GLU A 88 13.79 2.27 -2.89
C GLU A 88 13.90 1.51 -4.22
N GLN A 89 13.99 0.18 -4.19
CA GLN A 89 13.94 -0.64 -5.41
C GLN A 89 12.63 -0.45 -6.17
N LEU A 90 11.50 -0.42 -5.47
CA LEU A 90 10.19 -0.14 -6.09
C LEU A 90 10.11 1.28 -6.66
N ALA A 91 10.75 2.26 -6.02
CA ALA A 91 10.78 3.64 -6.51
C ALA A 91 11.60 3.79 -7.79
N VAL A 92 12.67 3.01 -7.97
CA VAL A 92 13.40 2.96 -9.24
C VAL A 92 12.51 2.47 -10.38
N LEU A 93 11.79 1.37 -10.17
CA LEU A 93 10.83 0.85 -11.17
C LEU A 93 9.70 1.84 -11.44
N ALA A 94 9.19 2.47 -10.39
CA ALA A 94 8.18 3.52 -10.51
C ALA A 94 8.69 4.69 -11.34
N GLY A 95 9.95 5.12 -11.17
CA GLY A 95 10.56 6.21 -11.94
C GLY A 95 10.45 6.02 -13.44
N TYR A 96 10.83 4.85 -13.95
CA TYR A 96 10.75 4.55 -15.38
C TYR A 96 9.31 4.62 -15.93
N PHE A 97 8.34 4.08 -15.18
CA PHE A 97 6.94 4.18 -15.55
C PHE A 97 6.44 5.63 -15.53
N ARG A 98 6.77 6.35 -14.46
CA ARG A 98 6.40 7.75 -14.24
C ARG A 98 6.90 8.68 -15.34
N GLU A 99 8.08 8.42 -15.89
CA GLU A 99 8.64 9.22 -16.99
C GLU A 99 8.00 8.89 -18.34
N SER A 100 7.47 7.67 -18.49
CA SER A 100 6.88 7.18 -19.73
C SER A 100 5.39 7.55 -19.90
N TYR A 101 4.73 7.94 -18.82
CA TYR A 101 3.30 8.22 -18.76
C TYR A 101 3.01 9.44 -17.93
#